data_AF-A0A9D4PLV0-F1
#
_entry.id   AF-A0A9D4PLV0-F1
#
_cell.length_a   1.000
_cell.length_b   1.000
_cell.length_c   1.000
_cell.angle_alpha   90.00
_cell.angle_beta   90.00
_cell.angle_gamma   90.00
#
_symmetry.space_group_name_H-M   'P 1'
#
loop_
_entity.id
_entity.type
_entity.pdbx_description
1 polymer ?
#
loop_
_entity_poly.entity_id
_entity_poly.type
_entity_poly.pdbx_seq_one_letter_code
_entity_poly.pdbx_strand_id
1 'polypeptide(L)'
;MAISTGRRLGSQVLSETKGIIYNNLMNDFDIPNQTNLWGFPGSLSSNLLGPSRRPVTSLAPVFLFRKGALVAVAMGVGGGFAITGTAQVWSFSNV
;
A
#
# COMPACT_ATOMS: atom_id res chain seq x y z
N MET A 1 7.21 -10.38 1.16
CA MET A 1 7.10 -9.22 2.07
C MET A 1 6.80 -7.98 1.24
N ALA A 2 5.83 -7.13 1.63
CA ALA A 2 5.54 -5.85 0.98
C ALA A 2 5.72 -4.72 2.00
N ILE A 3 6.45 -3.67 1.64
CA ILE A 3 6.70 -2.50 2.49
C ILE A 3 6.80 -1.25 1.62
N SER A 4 6.36 -0.11 2.15
CA SER A 4 6.41 1.17 1.44
C SER A 4 6.68 2.32 2.41
N THR A 5 7.40 3.34 1.93
CA THR A 5 7.52 4.63 2.61
C THR A 5 6.42 5.62 2.18
N GLY A 6 5.48 5.17 1.34
CA GLY A 6 4.47 6.00 0.68
C GLY A 6 4.90 6.34 -0.75
N ARG A 7 5.03 7.62 -1.08
CA ARG A 7 5.60 8.03 -2.38
C ARG A 7 7.11 7.78 -2.44
N ARG A 8 7.71 7.95 -3.63
CA ARG A 8 9.15 7.86 -3.83
C ARG A 8 9.86 8.82 -2.86
N LEU A 9 10.83 8.29 -2.09
CA LEU A 9 11.54 8.97 -1.00
C LEU A 9 10.65 9.43 0.17
N GLY A 10 9.46 8.82 0.35
CA GLY A 10 8.60 9.05 1.50
C GLY A 10 8.20 10.52 1.66
N SER A 11 8.47 11.09 2.85
CA SER A 11 8.24 12.50 3.14
C SER A 11 9.29 13.45 2.56
N GLN A 12 10.32 12.90 1.89
CA GLN A 12 11.50 13.64 1.43
C GLN A 12 12.32 14.26 2.59
N VAL A 13 12.10 13.76 3.81
CA VAL A 13 12.86 14.15 5.00
C VAL A 13 13.79 13.02 5.40
N LEU A 14 15.10 13.31 5.40
CA LEU A 14 16.16 12.42 5.85
C LEU A 14 16.58 12.81 7.27
N SER A 15 16.71 11.83 8.16
CA SER A 15 17.39 12.05 9.44
C SER A 15 18.89 12.23 9.20
N GLU A 16 19.40 13.44 9.45
CA GLU A 16 20.84 13.74 9.28
C GLU A 16 21.74 12.87 10.17
N THR A 17 21.27 12.53 11.36
CA THR A 17 22.04 11.74 12.34
C THR A 17 21.92 10.23 12.11
N LYS A 18 20.80 9.74 11.57
CA LYS A 18 20.51 8.30 11.43
C LYS A 18 20.53 7.79 9.99
N GLY A 19 20.51 8.67 8.99
CA GLY A 19 20.42 8.30 7.59
C GLY A 19 19.08 7.65 7.18
N ILE A 20 18.03 7.78 7.99
CA ILE A 20 16.71 7.17 7.74
C ILE A 20 15.81 8.18 7.03
N ILE A 21 15.20 7.76 5.92
CA ILE A 21 14.15 8.53 5.25
C ILE A 21 12.81 8.25 5.95
N TYR A 22 12.12 9.31 6.35
CA TYR A 22 10.81 9.18 6.97
C TYR A 22 9.72 8.91 5.93
N ASN A 23 8.72 8.13 6.33
CA ASN A 23 7.58 7.83 5.47
C ASN A 23 6.61 9.02 5.40
N ASN A 24 5.75 9.04 4.38
CA ASN A 24 4.60 9.93 4.28
C ASN A 24 3.27 9.17 4.26
N LEU A 25 3.18 8.05 4.96
CA LEU A 25 1.98 7.19 4.97
C LEU A 25 0.76 7.86 5.60
N MET A 26 0.94 8.97 6.34
CA MET A 26 -0.19 9.78 6.79
C MET A 26 -1.07 10.28 5.64
N ASN A 27 -0.52 10.44 4.42
CA ASN A 27 -1.30 10.81 3.24
C ASN A 27 -2.31 9.72 2.82
N ASP A 28 -2.12 8.47 3.24
CA ASP A 28 -3.02 7.38 2.88
C ASP A 28 -4.30 7.38 3.75
N PHE A 29 -4.42 8.28 4.74
CA PHE A 29 -5.70 8.54 5.41
C PHE A 29 -6.61 9.42 4.55
N ASP A 30 -7.91 9.29 4.79
CA ASP A 30 -8.92 10.16 4.22
C ASP A 30 -8.97 11.48 5.01
N ILE A 31 -8.81 12.59 4.28
CA ILE A 31 -9.02 13.94 4.78
C ILE A 31 -10.23 14.50 4.02
N PRO A 32 -11.32 14.89 4.71
CA PRO A 32 -12.50 15.45 4.08
C PRO A 32 -12.17 16.59 3.12
N ASN A 33 -12.76 16.55 1.92
CA ASN A 33 -12.55 17.54 0.85
C ASN A 33 -11.11 17.61 0.31
N GLN A 34 -10.28 16.59 0.53
CA GLN A 34 -8.96 16.47 -0.08
C GLN A 34 -8.82 15.18 -0.86
N THR A 35 -8.09 15.25 -1.97
CA THR A 35 -7.69 14.08 -2.75
C THR A 35 -6.28 13.71 -2.35
N ASN A 36 -6.04 12.43 -2.06
CA ASN A 36 -4.72 11.98 -1.66
C ASN A 36 -3.73 11.98 -2.84
N LEU A 37 -2.44 11.77 -2.55
CA LEU A 37 -1.37 11.70 -3.56
C LEU A 37 -1.55 10.61 -4.66
N TRP A 38 -2.52 9.72 -4.54
CA TRP A 38 -2.81 8.68 -5.54
C TRP A 38 -4.08 8.98 -6.36
N GLY A 39 -4.74 10.11 -6.10
CA GLY A 39 -5.96 10.50 -6.82
C GLY A 39 -7.26 9.98 -6.20
N PHE A 40 -7.21 9.36 -5.01
CA PHE A 40 -8.42 8.91 -4.32
C PHE A 40 -9.03 10.06 -3.49
N PRO A 41 -10.31 10.40 -3.67
CA PRO A 41 -10.98 11.40 -2.84
C PRO A 41 -11.16 10.86 -1.42
N GLY A 42 -10.94 11.71 -0.41
CA GLY A 42 -11.13 11.33 0.99
C GLY A 42 -12.59 10.99 1.28
N SER A 43 -12.85 9.77 1.76
CA SER A 43 -14.17 9.38 2.24
C SER A 43 -14.41 9.92 3.66
N LEU A 44 -15.68 10.17 4.01
CA LEU A 44 -16.05 10.70 5.33
C LEU A 44 -16.18 9.61 6.43
N SER A 45 -15.92 8.33 6.14
CA SER A 45 -16.44 7.25 6.99
C SER A 45 -15.38 6.37 7.67
N SER A 46 -14.50 5.71 6.91
CA SER A 46 -13.80 4.52 7.44
C SER A 46 -12.29 4.68 7.61
N ASN A 47 -11.64 5.49 6.79
CA ASN A 47 -10.18 5.67 6.79
C ASN A 47 -9.78 7.08 7.29
N LEU A 48 -10.52 7.63 8.25
CA LEU A 48 -10.22 8.94 8.83
C LEU A 48 -8.96 8.91 9.70
N LEU A 49 -8.16 9.97 9.58
CA LEU A 49 -7.01 10.26 10.45
C LEU A 49 -7.41 10.20 11.93
N GLY A 50 -6.58 9.57 12.76
CA GLY A 50 -6.76 9.60 14.21
C GLY A 50 -5.58 9.00 14.97
N PRO A 51 -5.47 9.28 16.27
CA PRO A 51 -4.40 8.75 17.10
C PRO A 51 -4.44 7.21 17.11
N SER A 52 -3.27 6.58 17.03
CA SER A 52 -3.10 5.13 17.01
C SER A 52 -3.83 4.37 15.89
N ARG A 53 -4.43 5.08 14.92
CA ARG A 53 -5.00 4.47 13.73
C ARG A 53 -3.91 4.10 12.73
N ARG A 54 -4.19 3.11 11.89
CA ARG A 54 -3.34 2.74 10.75
C ARG A 54 -4.06 3.14 9.47
N PRO A 55 -3.37 3.78 8.52
CA PRO A 55 -3.96 4.09 7.23
C PRO A 55 -4.21 2.79 6.44
N VAL A 56 -5.26 2.78 5.63
CA VAL A 56 -5.53 1.70 4.69
C VAL A 56 -4.44 1.65 3.61
N THR A 57 -4.09 0.44 3.17
CA THR A 57 -3.08 0.20 2.12
C THR A 57 -3.66 -0.62 0.98
N SER A 58 -3.19 -0.36 -0.24
CA SER A 58 -3.50 -1.19 -1.42
C SER A 58 -2.52 -2.35 -1.63
N LEU A 59 -1.54 -2.54 -0.73
CA LEU A 59 -0.63 -3.68 -0.78
C LEU A 59 -1.39 -4.98 -0.50
N ALA A 60 -1.38 -5.90 -1.45
CA ALA A 60 -2.06 -7.20 -1.35
C ALA A 60 -1.10 -8.37 -1.66
N PRO A 61 -0.16 -8.71 -0.76
CA PRO A 61 0.60 -9.95 -0.88
C PRO A 61 -0.33 -11.17 -0.82
N VAL A 62 -0.29 -12.05 -1.82
CA VAL A 62 -1.11 -13.27 -1.86
C VAL A 62 -0.23 -14.51 -1.96
N PHE A 63 -0.52 -15.50 -1.11
CA PHE A 63 0.08 -16.84 -1.14
C PHE A 63 -1.01 -17.84 -1.52
N LEU A 64 -0.77 -18.65 -2.55
CA LEU A 64 -1.71 -19.64 -3.04
C LEU A 64 -1.28 -21.05 -2.64
N PHE A 65 -2.20 -21.77 -1.99
CA PHE A 65 -1.98 -23.15 -1.58
C PHE A 65 -2.94 -24.09 -2.30
N ARG A 66 -2.43 -25.22 -2.80
CA ARG A 66 -3.23 -26.30 -3.39
C ARG A 66 -2.88 -27.60 -2.69
N LYS A 67 -3.89 -28.26 -2.10
CA LYS A 67 -3.71 -29.50 -1.31
C LYS A 67 -2.61 -29.38 -0.24
N GLY A 68 -2.53 -28.22 0.43
CA GLY A 68 -1.54 -27.96 1.48
C GLY A 68 -0.14 -27.57 0.99
N ALA A 69 0.14 -27.65 -0.32
CA ALA A 69 1.41 -27.20 -0.88
C ALA A 69 1.29 -25.74 -1.39
N LEU A 70 2.31 -24.91 -1.12
CA LEU A 70 2.43 -23.58 -1.72
C LEU A 70 2.68 -23.74 -3.22
N VAL A 71 1.80 -23.20 -4.06
CA VAL A 71 1.88 -23.34 -5.52
C VAL A 71 2.20 -22.03 -6.24
N ALA A 72 1.89 -20.89 -5.64
CA ALA A 72 2.24 -19.59 -6.19
C ALA A 72 2.29 -18.50 -5.12
N VAL A 73 3.02 -17.43 -5.43
CA VAL A 73 2.99 -16.17 -4.70
C VAL A 73 2.75 -15.07 -5.71
N ALA A 74 1.77 -14.21 -5.46
CA ALA A 74 1.39 -13.12 -6.36
C ALA A 74 1.42 -11.79 -5.61
N MET A 75 1.94 -10.77 -6.30
CA MET A 75 1.94 -9.40 -5.82
C MET A 75 2.06 -8.45 -7.01
N GLY A 76 1.13 -7.50 -7.09
CA GLY A 76 1.26 -6.32 -7.92
C GLY A 76 2.08 -5.25 -7.21
N VAL A 77 2.92 -4.55 -7.97
CA VAL A 77 3.71 -3.41 -7.49
C VAL A 77 3.45 -2.21 -8.40
N GLY A 78 3.20 -1.05 -7.79
CA GLY A 78 3.07 0.22 -8.52
C GLY A 78 1.89 1.09 -8.07
N GLY A 79 2.20 2.33 -7.72
CA GLY A 79 1.33 3.49 -7.99
C GLY A 79 -0.06 3.53 -7.35
N GLY A 80 -0.27 3.05 -6.11
CA GLY A 80 -1.58 3.10 -5.45
C GLY A 80 -2.58 2.02 -5.90
N PHE A 81 -2.31 1.30 -6.99
CA PHE A 81 -3.19 0.28 -7.59
C PHE A 81 -2.65 -1.15 -7.47
N ALA A 82 -1.97 -1.49 -6.37
CA ALA A 82 -1.35 -2.80 -6.19
C ALA A 82 -2.36 -3.98 -6.16
N ILE A 83 -3.63 -3.75 -5.81
CA ILE A 83 -4.67 -4.79 -5.79
C ILE A 83 -4.94 -5.33 -7.20
N THR A 84 -5.19 -4.46 -8.17
CA THR A 84 -5.49 -4.88 -9.55
C THR A 84 -4.27 -5.52 -10.21
N GLY A 85 -3.07 -5.01 -9.94
CA GLY A 85 -1.82 -5.65 -10.39
C GLY A 85 -1.66 -7.07 -9.81
N THR A 86 -2.00 -7.26 -8.53
CA THR A 86 -1.97 -8.59 -7.90
C THR A 86 -2.98 -9.53 -8.56
N ALA A 87 -4.20 -9.04 -8.83
CA ALA A 87 -5.24 -9.82 -9.50
C ALA A 87 -4.84 -10.21 -10.94
N GLN A 88 -4.16 -9.33 -11.67
CA GLN A 88 -3.64 -9.64 -13.00
C GLN A 88 -2.56 -10.72 -12.97
N VAL A 89 -1.58 -10.61 -12.06
CA VAL A 89 -0.54 -11.65 -11.89
C VAL A 89 -1.19 -13.00 -11.59
N TRP A 90 -2.22 -13.00 -10.74
CA TRP A 90 -3.01 -14.20 -10.50
C TRP A 90 -3.72 -14.73 -11.75
N SER A 91 -4.38 -13.87 -12.54
CA SER A 91 -5.12 -14.29 -13.73
C SER A 91 -4.25 -14.94 -14.81
N PHE A 92 -2.95 -14.62 -14.88
CA PHE A 92 -2.00 -15.23 -15.82
C PHE A 92 -1.27 -16.45 -15.24
N SER A 93 -1.33 -16.65 -13.92
CA SER A 93 -0.81 -17.85 -13.30
C SER A 93 -1.78 -19.00 -13.59
N ASN A 94 -1.45 -19.87 -14.56
CA ASN A 94 -2.21 -21.06 -14.94
C ASN A 94 -2.19 -22.16 -13.84
N VAL A 95 -2.43 -21.79 -12.58
CA VAL A 95 -2.35 -22.66 -11.39
C VAL A 95 -3.70 -23.26 -11.00
#